data_AF-A0A5C6VC88-F1
#
_entry.id   AF-A0A5C6VC88-F1
#
_cell.length_a   1.000
_cell.length_b   1.000
_cell.length_c   1.000
_cell.angle_alpha   90.00
_cell.angle_beta   90.00
_cell.angle_gamma   90.00
#
_symmetry.space_group_name_H-M   'P 1'
#
loop_
_entity.id
_entity.type
_entity.pdbx_description
1 polymer ?
#
loop_
_entity_poly.entity_id
_entity_poly.type
_entity_poly.pdbx_seq_one_letter_code
_entity_poly.pdbx_strand_id
1 'polypeptide(L)'
;MWEKTNFKGFEVWVMPILAYGPPADDTPYHYVGYVCHPGADVRMSDQRTQFFELAKFFVTADEARKAAYAEGRGLVETLIGDD
;
A
#
# COMPACT_ATOMS: atom_id res chain seq x y z
N MET A 1 2.68 8.72 -7.10
CA MET A 1 1.39 8.51 -7.78
C MET A 1 0.83 7.19 -7.27
N TRP A 2 -0.48 7.09 -7.08
CA TRP A 2 -1.12 5.83 -6.69
C TRP A 2 -1.04 4.82 -7.83
N GLU A 3 -0.71 3.58 -7.49
CA GLU A 3 -0.80 2.43 -8.39
C GLU A 3 -1.74 1.37 -7.79
N LYS A 4 -2.35 0.58 -8.65
CA LYS A 4 -3.36 -0.41 -8.28
C LYS A 4 -3.08 -1.75 -8.92
N THR A 5 -3.32 -2.81 -8.17
CA THR A 5 -3.49 -4.17 -8.70
C THR A 5 -4.74 -4.84 -8.14
N ASN A 6 -5.22 -5.88 -8.81
CA ASN A 6 -6.32 -6.71 -8.33
C ASN A 6 -5.76 -8.02 -7.76
N PHE A 7 -6.24 -8.43 -6.60
CA PHE A 7 -5.87 -9.70 -5.97
C PHE A 7 -7.08 -10.34 -5.31
N LYS A 8 -7.46 -11.55 -5.75
CA LYS A 8 -8.63 -12.30 -5.25
C LYS A 8 -9.94 -11.50 -5.24
N GLY A 9 -10.12 -10.60 -6.20
CA GLY A 9 -11.31 -9.74 -6.31
C GLY A 9 -11.20 -8.43 -5.52
N PHE A 10 -10.23 -8.30 -4.62
CA PHE A 10 -9.93 -7.05 -3.93
C PHE A 10 -9.05 -6.15 -4.79
N GLU A 11 -9.15 -4.85 -4.56
CA GLU A 11 -8.22 -3.87 -5.09
C GLU A 11 -7.15 -3.54 -4.05
N VAL A 12 -5.88 -3.62 -4.44
CA VAL A 12 -4.73 -3.21 -3.61
C VAL A 12 -4.12 -1.98 -4.24
N TRP A 13 -4.25 -0.85 -3.55
CA TRP A 13 -3.70 0.44 -3.94
C TRP A 13 -2.44 0.71 -3.14
N VAL A 14 -1.39 1.18 -3.79
CA VAL A 14 -0.09 1.46 -3.16
C VAL A 14 0.46 2.79 -3.64
N MET A 15 1.15 3.49 -2.75
CA MET A 15 1.91 4.67 -3.07
C MET A 15 3.20 4.69 -2.26
N PRO A 16 4.36 4.51 -2.92
CA PRO A 16 5.64 4.89 -2.34
C PRO A 16 5.64 6.38 -2.02
N ILE A 17 6.15 6.72 -0.84
CA ILE A 17 6.30 8.10 -0.39
C ILE A 17 7.73 8.32 0.07
N LEU A 18 8.27 9.54 -0.08
CA LEU A 18 9.56 9.87 0.51
C LEU A 18 9.44 9.84 2.03
N ALA A 19 10.45 9.31 2.70
CA ALA A 19 10.45 9.16 4.15
C ALA A 19 10.52 10.51 4.89
N TYR A 20 11.16 11.50 4.28
CA TYR A 20 11.25 12.86 4.77
C TYR A 20 11.38 13.86 3.63
N GLY A 21 11.10 15.14 3.92
CA GLY A 21 11.26 16.25 2.99
C GLY A 21 12.08 17.39 3.60
N PRO A 22 12.70 18.24 2.78
CA PRO A 22 12.76 18.21 1.31
C PRO A 22 13.57 17.01 0.75
N PRO A 23 13.30 16.55 -0.49
CA PRO A 23 14.00 15.40 -1.07
C PRO A 23 15.48 15.71 -1.35
N ALA A 24 16.36 14.80 -0.93
CA ALA A 24 17.75 14.68 -1.36
C ALA A 24 17.94 13.40 -2.21
N ASP A 25 19.04 13.30 -2.94
CA ASP A 25 19.32 12.20 -3.88
C ASP A 25 19.25 10.79 -3.24
N ASP A 26 19.54 10.69 -1.95
CA ASP A 26 19.56 9.46 -1.16
C ASP A 26 18.36 9.33 -0.20
N THR A 27 17.34 10.18 -0.35
CA THR A 27 16.17 10.13 0.54
C THR A 27 15.45 8.80 0.36
N PRO A 28 15.32 7.99 1.43
CA PRO A 28 14.67 6.71 1.36
C PRO A 28 13.16 6.87 1.20
N TYR A 29 12.52 5.75 0.90
CA TYR A 29 11.09 5.63 0.72
C TYR A 29 10.45 4.88 1.88
N HIS A 30 9.20 5.23 2.13
CA HIS A 30 8.20 4.51 2.90
C HIS A 30 7.05 4.13 1.93
N TYR A 31 5.96 3.56 2.45
CA TYR A 31 4.72 3.44 1.68
C TYR A 31 3.47 3.64 2.50
N VAL A 32 2.41 4.00 1.79
CA VAL A 32 1.03 3.90 2.24
C VAL A 32 0.26 3.04 1.24
N GLY A 33 -0.73 2.30 1.72
CA GLY A 33 -1.58 1.47 0.89
C GLY A 33 -3.01 1.36 1.39
N TYR A 34 -3.89 0.92 0.49
CA TYR A 34 -5.28 0.61 0.78
C TYR A 34 -5.65 -0.75 0.21
N VAL A 35 -6.46 -1.50 0.95
CA VAL A 35 -7.18 -2.69 0.46
C VAL A 35 -8.66 -2.37 0.41
N CYS A 36 -9.30 -2.62 -0.73
CA CYS A 36 -10.73 -2.37 -0.95
C CYS A 36 -11.42 -3.67 -1.40
N HIS A 37 -12.60 -3.96 -0.84
CA HIS A 37 -13.46 -5.04 -1.32
C HIS A 37 -13.92 -4.78 -2.78
N PRO A 38 -14.31 -5.82 -3.54
CA PRO A 38 -14.84 -5.63 -4.89
C PRO A 38 -15.99 -4.61 -4.92
N GLY A 39 -15.86 -3.56 -5.74
CA GLY A 39 -16.88 -2.52 -5.92
C GLY A 39 -16.86 -1.37 -4.89
N ALA A 40 -15.94 -1.41 -3.91
CA ALA A 40 -15.75 -0.33 -2.96
C ALA A 40 -15.14 0.93 -3.60
N ASP A 41 -15.53 2.11 -3.12
CA ASP A 41 -14.92 3.39 -3.48
C ASP A 41 -13.73 3.69 -2.54
N VAL A 42 -12.51 3.60 -3.07
CA VAL A 42 -11.26 3.86 -2.32
C VAL A 42 -11.22 5.25 -1.67
N ARG A 43 -12.01 6.21 -2.11
CA ARG A 43 -12.06 7.55 -1.50
C ARG A 43 -12.82 7.55 -0.18
N MET A 44 -13.72 6.60 0.03
CA MET A 44 -14.54 6.46 1.23
C MET A 44 -13.75 5.68 2.30
N SER A 45 -13.55 6.28 3.48
CA SER A 45 -12.68 5.71 4.52
C SER A 45 -13.25 4.45 5.17
N ASP A 46 -14.56 4.29 5.15
CA ASP A 46 -15.30 3.13 5.63
C ASP A 46 -15.33 1.98 4.62
N GLN A 47 -14.89 2.19 3.38
CA GLN A 47 -14.86 1.17 2.32
C GLN A 47 -13.44 0.70 1.98
N ARG A 48 -12.45 1.07 2.81
CA ARG A 48 -11.06 0.64 2.64
C ARG A 48 -10.41 0.30 3.97
N THR A 49 -9.47 -0.62 3.93
CA THR A 49 -8.51 -0.85 5.01
C THR A 49 -7.21 -0.15 4.65
N GLN A 50 -6.78 0.80 5.47
CA GLN A 50 -5.51 1.51 5.28
C GLN A 50 -4.37 0.80 5.99
N PHE A 51 -3.21 0.75 5.33
CA PHE A 51 -1.97 0.25 5.89
C PHE A 51 -0.78 1.13 5.46
N PHE A 52 0.31 1.06 6.20
CA PHE A 52 1.53 1.84 5.93
C PHE A 52 2.73 1.24 6.66
N GLU A 53 3.92 1.47 6.10
CA GLU A 53 5.20 1.20 6.75
C GLU A 53 6.00 2.51 6.76
N LEU A 54 6.15 3.09 7.94
CA LEU A 54 6.84 4.37 8.17
C LEU A 54 8.09 4.20 9.05
N ALA A 55 8.42 2.97 9.47
CA ALA A 55 9.57 2.68 10.30
C ALA A 55 10.73 2.09 9.49
N LYS A 56 10.43 1.30 8.44
CA LYS A 56 11.47 0.75 7.54
C LYS A 56 11.74 1.70 6.38
N PHE A 57 13.03 1.86 6.07
CA PHE A 57 13.49 2.59 4.89
C PHE A 57 13.71 1.65 3.70
N PHE A 58 13.19 2.06 2.55
CA PHE A 58 13.45 1.43 1.24
C PHE A 58 14.35 2.34 0.41
N VAL A 59 15.30 1.77 -0.31
CA VAL A 59 16.27 2.58 -1.08
C VAL A 59 15.60 3.18 -2.31
N THR A 60 14.64 2.46 -2.89
CA THR A 60 13.94 2.90 -4.10
C THR A 60 12.42 2.89 -3.92
N ALA A 61 11.73 3.71 -4.73
CA ALA A 61 10.27 3.68 -4.81
C ALA A 61 9.74 2.30 -5.22
N ASP A 62 10.46 1.58 -6.09
CA ASP A 62 10.09 0.25 -6.55
C ASP A 62 10.18 -0.81 -5.45
N GLU A 63 11.21 -0.74 -4.59
CA GLU A 63 11.32 -1.58 -3.40
C GLU A 63 10.16 -1.36 -2.43
N ALA A 64 9.86 -0.09 -2.11
CA ALA A 64 8.72 0.27 -1.27
C ALA A 64 7.41 -0.23 -1.89
N ARG A 65 7.22 -0.08 -3.21
CA ARG A 65 6.03 -0.54 -3.92
C ARG A 65 5.87 -2.06 -3.84
N LYS A 66 6.96 -2.80 -4.06
CA LYS A 66 6.96 -4.27 -4.00
C LYS A 66 6.62 -4.76 -2.59
N ALA A 67 7.17 -4.12 -1.57
CA ALA A 67 6.85 -4.41 -0.17
C ALA A 67 5.38 -4.11 0.14
N ALA A 68 4.87 -2.94 -0.27
CA ALA A 68 3.47 -2.56 -0.10
C ALA A 68 2.50 -3.55 -0.75
N TYR A 69 2.79 -4.03 -1.96
CA TYR A 69 1.96 -5.07 -2.61
C TYR A 69 2.05 -6.43 -1.92
N ALA A 70 3.18 -6.77 -1.28
CA ALA A 70 3.28 -8.00 -0.50
C ALA A 70 2.41 -7.91 0.75
N GLU A 71 2.49 -6.81 1.49
CA GLU A 71 1.66 -6.57 2.69
C GLU A 71 0.17 -6.50 2.33
N GLY A 72 -0.21 -5.71 1.33
CA GLY A 72 -1.61 -5.59 0.92
C GLY A 72 -2.23 -6.92 0.50
N ARG A 73 -1.46 -7.81 -0.15
CA ARG A 73 -1.93 -9.17 -0.44
C ARG A 73 -2.06 -10.03 0.81
N GLY A 74 -1.12 -9.92 1.76
CA GLY A 74 -1.23 -10.58 3.06
C GLY A 74 -2.49 -10.15 3.83
N LEU A 75 -2.83 -8.86 3.80
CA LEU A 75 -4.07 -8.35 4.39
C LEU A 75 -5.31 -8.94 3.72
N VAL A 76 -5.32 -9.06 2.38
CA VAL A 76 -6.42 -9.74 1.68
C VAL A 76 -6.54 -11.20 2.09
N GLU A 77 -5.43 -11.92 2.28
CA GLU A 77 -5.46 -13.31 2.78
C GLU A 77 -6.08 -13.39 4.17
N THR A 78 -5.73 -12.47 5.08
CA THR A 78 -6.35 -12.40 6.41
C THR A 78 -7.85 -12.10 6.33
N LEU A 79 -8.26 -11.11 5.52
CA LEU A 79 -9.67 -10.76 5.35
C LEU A 79 -10.52 -11.91 4.80
N ILE A 80 -9.97 -12.73 3.91
CA ILE A 80 -10.68 -13.90 3.35
C ILE A 80 -10.69 -15.07 4.34
N GLY A 81 -9.65 -15.21 5.19
CA GLY A 81 -9.55 -16.27 6.19
C GLY A 81 -10.37 -16.00 7.46
N ASP A 82 -10.78 -14.76 7.69
CA ASP A 82 -11.64 -14.32 8.80
C ASP A 82 -13.16 -14.40 8.47
N ASP A 83 -13.53 -14.75 7.23
CA ASP A 83 -14.90 -15.04 6.75
C ASP A 83 -15.28 -16.53 6.93
#